data_AF-A0A935VCC7-F1
#
_entry.id   AF-A0A935VCC7-F1
#
_cell.length_a   1.000
_cell.length_b   1.000
_cell.length_c   1.000
_cell.angle_alpha   90.00
_cell.angle_beta   90.00
_cell.angle_gamma   90.00
#
_symmetry.space_group_name_H-M   'P 1'
#
loop_
_entity.id
_entity.type
_entity.pdbx_description
1 polymer ?
#
loop_
_entity_poly.entity_id
_entity_poly.type
_entity_poly.pdbx_seq_one_letter_code
_entity_poly.pdbx_strand_id
1 'polypeptide(L)'
;MKSSAKTDENKSPEATPDVPMQVASIDASLRVERPRELQGSTWRIPFEGQNLYVTVNHDGQRILEIFVAGPISAGVGLLASKMLRGGFDARDVARSLNKVTATHAVWFNERLLTSPEQAVAECLLLIDRRLKNLPESDRAIAKSQATETTMSTMISECPECGGQLEHASGCDSCRDCGYSKCK
;
A
#
# COMPACT_ATOMS: atom_id res chain seq x y z
N MET A 1 51.36 63.22 25.03
CA MET A 1 51.04 61.85 24.55
C MET A 1 49.60 61.54 24.93
N LYS A 2 48.84 60.99 23.99
CA LYS A 2 47.38 60.92 23.94
C LYS A 2 46.81 59.94 24.98
N SER A 3 45.73 60.31 25.66
CA SER A 3 44.75 59.36 26.19
C SER A 3 43.37 60.00 26.11
N SER A 4 42.56 59.54 25.17
CA SER A 4 41.14 59.88 25.05
C SER A 4 40.35 58.69 25.53
N ALA A 5 39.68 58.84 26.67
CA ALA A 5 38.63 57.93 27.10
C ALA A 5 37.37 58.23 26.26
N LYS A 6 36.93 57.25 25.47
CA LYS A 6 35.59 57.18 24.91
C LYS A 6 34.99 55.87 25.41
N THR A 7 34.04 55.98 26.32
CA THR A 7 33.13 54.92 26.73
C THR A 7 32.03 54.86 25.66
N ASP A 8 32.05 53.84 24.81
CA ASP A 8 30.96 53.58 23.87
C ASP A 8 29.79 52.89 24.58
N GLU A 9 28.60 53.44 24.37
CA GLU A 9 27.33 53.00 24.92
C GLU A 9 26.93 51.60 24.45
N ASN A 10 26.43 50.82 25.40
CA ASN A 10 25.85 49.50 25.24
C ASN A 10 24.50 49.61 24.48
N LYS A 11 24.43 49.15 23.23
CA LYS A 11 23.18 49.04 22.46
C LYS A 11 22.76 47.57 22.36
N SER A 12 21.77 47.20 23.17
CA SER A 12 21.06 45.92 23.10
C SER A 12 20.43 45.70 21.71
N PRO A 13 20.36 44.45 21.21
CA PRO A 13 19.71 44.18 19.93
C PRO A 13 18.19 44.30 20.07
N GLU A 14 17.60 44.99 19.11
CA GLU A 14 16.20 45.33 18.98
C GLU A 14 15.37 44.06 18.72
N ALA A 15 14.33 43.83 19.53
CA ALA A 15 13.44 42.68 19.40
C ALA A 15 12.61 42.77 18.12
N THR A 16 12.68 41.76 17.28
CA THR A 16 11.81 41.60 16.10
C THR A 16 10.36 41.38 16.55
N PRO A 17 9.35 41.93 15.85
CA PRO A 17 7.97 41.79 16.25
C PRO A 17 7.52 40.33 16.12
N ASP A 18 6.87 39.85 17.18
CA ASP A 18 6.24 38.53 17.29
C ASP A 18 5.07 38.46 16.30
N VAL A 19 5.32 37.87 15.12
CA VAL A 19 4.25 37.60 14.14
C VAL A 19 3.47 36.39 14.67
N PRO A 20 2.16 36.51 14.94
CA PRO A 20 1.38 35.38 15.39
C PRO A 20 1.43 34.28 14.33
N MET A 21 2.08 33.17 14.66
CA MET A 21 2.08 31.98 13.83
C MET A 21 0.64 31.47 13.77
N GLN A 22 -0.09 31.85 12.72
CA GLN A 22 -1.42 31.32 12.45
C GLN A 22 -1.26 29.82 12.19
N VAL A 23 -1.53 29.02 13.21
CA VAL A 23 -1.58 27.57 13.11
C VAL A 23 -2.74 27.27 12.17
N ALA A 24 -2.44 26.92 10.92
CA ALA A 24 -3.45 26.54 9.95
C ALA A 24 -4.28 25.40 10.58
N SER A 25 -5.53 25.70 10.92
CA SER A 25 -6.47 24.71 11.43
C SER A 25 -6.68 23.67 10.34
N ILE A 26 -6.12 22.48 10.54
CA ILE A 26 -6.33 21.34 9.64
C ILE A 26 -7.85 21.12 9.59
N ASP A 27 -8.45 21.24 8.41
CA ASP A 27 -9.89 21.12 8.22
C ASP A 27 -10.39 19.82 8.86
N ALA A 28 -11.28 19.96 9.85
CA ALA A 28 -11.82 18.84 10.61
C ALA A 28 -12.60 17.87 9.71
N SER A 29 -13.05 18.34 8.54
CA SER A 29 -13.77 17.54 7.54
C SER A 29 -12.95 16.38 6.95
N LEU A 30 -11.62 16.44 7.02
CA LEU A 30 -10.73 15.39 6.50
C LEU A 30 -10.49 14.25 7.52
N ARG A 31 -10.85 14.45 8.80
CA ARG A 31 -10.65 13.44 9.83
C ARG A 31 -11.79 12.44 9.79
N VAL A 32 -11.42 11.18 9.65
CA VAL A 32 -12.38 10.07 9.73
C VAL A 32 -12.73 9.84 11.19
N GLU A 33 -14.01 9.95 11.51
CA GLU A 33 -14.51 9.66 12.86
C GLU A 33 -14.39 8.16 13.14
N ARG A 34 -13.85 7.81 14.31
CA ARG A 34 -13.57 6.42 14.69
C ARG A 34 -14.84 5.78 15.27
N PRO A 35 -15.38 4.70 14.67
CA PRO A 35 -16.50 3.95 15.24
C PRO A 35 -16.18 3.38 16.63
N ARG A 36 -17.23 2.99 17.37
CA ARG A 36 -17.10 2.37 18.70
C ARG A 36 -16.36 1.03 18.67
N GLU A 37 -16.56 0.26 17.61
CA GLU A 37 -15.97 -1.06 17.40
C GLU A 37 -15.39 -1.15 15.99
N LEU A 38 -14.26 -1.86 15.86
CA LEU A 38 -13.59 -2.12 14.59
C LEU A 38 -13.35 -3.62 14.45
N GLN A 39 -13.39 -4.09 13.21
CA GLN A 39 -12.94 -5.43 12.87
C GLN A 39 -11.46 -5.39 12.49
N GLY A 40 -10.75 -6.49 12.72
CA GLY A 40 -9.32 -6.53 12.40
C GLY A 40 -8.74 -7.91 12.32
N SER A 41 -7.51 -7.96 11.81
CA SER A 41 -6.70 -9.17 11.69
C SER A 41 -5.33 -8.90 12.28
N THR A 42 -4.78 -9.88 12.99
CA THR A 42 -3.42 -9.83 13.54
C THR A 42 -2.57 -10.93 12.93
N TRP A 43 -1.42 -10.56 12.35
CA TRP A 43 -0.43 -11.50 11.85
C TRP A 43 0.76 -11.57 12.78
N ARG A 44 1.27 -12.78 12.98
CA ARG A 44 2.59 -13.04 13.57
C ARG A 44 3.53 -13.44 12.43
N ILE A 45 4.50 -12.58 12.13
CA ILE A 45 5.46 -12.74 11.03
C ILE A 45 6.84 -12.99 11.66
N PRO A 46 7.43 -14.19 11.47
CA PRO A 46 8.72 -14.51 12.07
C PRO A 46 9.85 -13.81 11.31
N PHE A 47 10.55 -12.91 12.00
CA PHE A 47 11.86 -12.39 11.59
C PHE A 47 12.96 -13.12 12.39
N GLU A 48 14.21 -13.04 11.94
CA GLU A 48 15.32 -13.77 12.58
C GLU A 48 15.48 -13.40 14.06
N GLY A 49 15.13 -14.33 14.95
CA GLY A 49 15.25 -14.17 16.40
C GLY A 49 14.10 -13.41 17.08
N GLN A 50 13.16 -12.81 16.34
CA GLN A 50 12.04 -12.05 16.90
C GLN A 50 10.78 -12.13 16.02
N ASN A 51 9.59 -12.06 16.64
CA ASN A 51 8.32 -12.01 15.91
C ASN A 51 7.89 -10.56 15.70
N LEU A 52 7.51 -10.21 14.46
CA LEU A 52 6.73 -9.03 14.16
C LEU A 52 5.24 -9.36 14.30
N TYR A 53 4.52 -8.53 15.03
CA TYR A 53 3.07 -8.57 15.15
C TYR A 53 2.50 -7.33 14.47
N VAL A 54 1.58 -7.55 13.53
CA VAL A 54 0.90 -6.47 12.82
C VAL A 54 -0.60 -6.68 12.97
N THR A 55 -1.31 -5.69 13.49
CA THR A 55 -2.77 -5.69 13.60
C THR A 55 -3.32 -4.59 12.71
N VAL A 56 -4.18 -4.93 11.76
CA VAL A 56 -4.84 -3.95 10.88
C VAL A 56 -6.34 -3.96 11.19
N ASN A 57 -6.88 -2.78 11.50
CA ASN A 57 -8.29 -2.60 11.86
C ASN A 57 -9.02 -1.74 10.82
N HIS A 58 -10.26 -2.11 10.53
CA HIS A 58 -11.14 -1.46 9.55
C HIS A 58 -12.58 -1.39 10.05
N ASP A 59 -13.37 -0.50 9.46
CA ASP A 59 -14.82 -0.37 9.70
C ASP A 59 -15.68 -1.20 8.73
N GLY A 60 -15.05 -1.98 7.85
CA GLY A 60 -15.71 -2.76 6.80
C GLY A 60 -15.74 -2.06 5.45
N GLN A 61 -15.35 -0.79 5.38
CA GLN A 61 -15.19 -0.04 4.13
C GLN A 61 -13.74 0.42 3.94
N ARG A 62 -13.10 0.91 4.99
CA ARG A 62 -11.74 1.44 4.95
C ARG A 62 -10.92 1.00 6.15
N ILE A 63 -9.61 0.95 5.94
CA ILE A 63 -8.64 0.76 7.02
C ILE A 63 -8.55 2.07 7.81
N LEU A 64 -8.61 1.97 9.13
CA LEU A 64 -8.56 3.12 10.03
C LEU A 64 -7.30 3.15 10.87
N GLU A 65 -6.78 2.00 11.30
CA GLU A 65 -5.62 1.96 12.18
C GLU A 65 -4.82 0.67 12.02
N ILE A 66 -3.53 0.78 12.38
CA ILE A 66 -2.57 -0.29 12.37
C ILE A 66 -1.70 -0.25 13.62
N PHE A 67 -1.56 -1.38 14.28
CA PHE A 67 -0.67 -1.55 15.44
C PHE A 67 0.46 -2.50 15.09
N VAL A 68 1.66 -2.16 15.53
CA VAL A 68 2.86 -2.95 15.25
C VAL A 68 3.66 -3.15 16.52
N ALA A 69 4.19 -4.35 16.72
CA ALA A 69 5.10 -4.69 17.80
C ALA A 69 6.13 -5.70 17.30
N GLY A 70 7.39 -5.61 17.74
CA GLY A 70 8.46 -6.49 17.30
C GLY A 70 9.69 -5.70 16.82
N PRO A 71 10.44 -6.20 15.82
CA PRO A 71 11.69 -5.58 15.35
C PRO A 71 11.44 -4.34 14.47
N ILE A 72 10.58 -3.42 14.91
CA ILE A 72 10.21 -2.19 14.20
C ILE A 72 9.99 -1.07 15.22
N SER A 73 10.30 0.18 14.83
CA SER A 73 9.99 1.33 15.68
C SER A 73 8.48 1.46 15.91
N ALA A 74 8.06 1.55 17.18
CA ALA A 74 6.67 1.79 17.55
C ALA A 74 6.10 3.07 16.92
N GLY A 75 6.96 4.04 16.61
CA GLY A 75 6.58 5.27 15.90
C GLY A 75 6.03 5.02 14.50
N VAL A 76 6.47 3.95 13.82
CA VAL A 76 5.98 3.61 12.47
C VAL A 76 4.49 3.30 12.50
N GLY A 77 4.05 2.44 13.43
CA GLY A 77 2.62 2.11 13.57
C GLY A 77 1.78 3.31 14.01
N LEU A 78 2.31 4.13 14.92
CA LEU A 78 1.62 5.34 15.39
C LEU A 78 1.38 6.35 14.26
N LEU A 79 2.42 6.63 13.46
CA LEU A 79 2.34 7.55 12.34
C LEU A 79 1.47 6.98 11.21
N ALA A 80 1.63 5.70 10.86
CA ALA A 80 0.79 5.04 9.86
C ALA A 80 -0.69 5.07 10.26
N SER A 81 -1.02 4.75 11.52
CA SER A 81 -2.37 4.89 12.07
C SER A 81 -2.90 6.32 12.00
N LYS A 82 -2.04 7.32 12.26
CA LYS A 82 -2.43 8.73 12.19
C LYS A 82 -2.72 9.16 10.75
N MET A 83 -1.91 8.72 9.78
CA MET A 83 -2.12 8.98 8.36
C MET A 83 -3.45 8.38 7.88
N LEU A 84 -3.74 7.12 8.22
CA LEU A 84 -4.99 6.45 7.86
C LEU A 84 -6.23 7.20 8.37
N ARG A 85 -6.24 7.60 9.66
CA ARG A 85 -7.32 8.43 10.23
C ARG A 85 -7.32 9.87 9.70
N GLY A 86 -6.19 10.34 9.19
CA GLY A 86 -6.04 11.64 8.52
C GLY A 86 -6.53 11.66 7.08
N GLY A 87 -7.16 10.57 6.61
CA GLY A 87 -7.78 10.50 5.28
C GLY A 87 -6.87 9.94 4.18
N PHE A 88 -5.61 9.60 4.48
CA PHE A 88 -4.70 9.02 3.48
C PHE A 88 -5.17 7.64 3.03
N ASP A 89 -5.01 7.34 1.74
CA ASP A 89 -5.30 6.04 1.19
C ASP A 89 -4.31 4.99 1.71
N ALA A 90 -4.81 3.79 2.04
CA ALA A 90 -3.99 2.72 2.58
C ALA A 90 -2.86 2.30 1.63
N ARG A 91 -3.08 2.39 0.31
CA ARG A 91 -2.07 2.09 -0.71
C ARG A 91 -0.97 3.14 -0.73
N ASP A 92 -1.26 4.40 -0.44
CA ASP A 92 -0.25 5.46 -0.37
C ASP A 92 0.62 5.32 0.88
N VAL A 93 0.02 4.95 2.01
CA VAL A 93 0.74 4.59 3.25
C VAL A 93 1.62 3.36 2.99
N ALA A 94 1.07 2.29 2.41
CA ALA A 94 1.82 1.10 2.06
C ALA A 94 2.96 1.37 1.07
N ARG A 95 2.73 2.23 0.06
CA ARG A 95 3.76 2.65 -0.90
C ARG A 95 4.93 3.35 -0.22
N SER A 96 4.65 4.14 0.83
CA SER A 96 5.69 4.81 1.60
C SER A 96 6.53 3.82 2.40
N LEU A 97 5.88 2.87 3.08
CA LEU A 97 6.55 1.82 3.85
C LEU A 97 7.36 0.85 2.95
N ASN A 98 6.86 0.57 1.74
CA ASN A 98 7.54 -0.31 0.80
C ASN A 98 8.93 0.18 0.34
N LYS A 99 9.22 1.49 0.48
CA LYS A 99 10.52 2.08 0.13
C LYS A 99 11.62 1.76 1.14
N VAL A 100 11.28 1.25 2.32
CA VAL A 100 12.26 0.93 3.37
C VAL A 100 12.82 -0.47 3.13
N THR A 101 14.14 -0.57 2.98
CA THR A 101 14.88 -1.83 2.84
C THR A 101 15.84 -2.01 4.01
N ALA A 102 15.92 -3.23 4.53
CA ALA A 102 16.81 -3.61 5.63
C ALA A 102 17.58 -4.90 5.27
N THR A 103 18.33 -5.45 6.22
CA THR A 103 19.15 -6.66 6.04
C THR A 103 18.39 -7.96 6.23
N HIS A 104 17.19 -7.92 6.79
CA HIS A 104 16.39 -9.11 7.08
C HIS A 104 15.38 -9.38 5.98
N ALA A 105 15.24 -10.64 5.55
CA ALA A 105 14.28 -11.04 4.54
C ALA A 105 13.31 -12.10 5.06
N VAL A 106 12.04 -11.98 4.71
CA VAL A 106 10.99 -12.95 5.05
C VAL A 106 10.08 -13.16 3.84
N TRP A 107 9.66 -14.40 3.61
CA TRP A 107 8.63 -14.71 2.63
C TRP A 107 7.26 -14.62 3.30
N PHE A 108 6.40 -13.74 2.79
CA PHE A 108 5.05 -13.53 3.33
C PHE A 108 4.12 -13.12 2.20
N ASN A 109 2.90 -13.68 2.19
CA ASN A 109 1.87 -13.41 1.18
C ASN A 109 2.38 -13.48 -0.28
N GLU A 110 3.11 -14.55 -0.60
CA GLU A 110 3.70 -14.79 -1.94
C GLU A 110 4.71 -13.73 -2.41
N ARG A 111 5.26 -12.95 -1.48
CA ARG A 111 6.23 -11.89 -1.74
C ARG A 111 7.45 -12.02 -0.83
N LEU A 112 8.64 -11.76 -1.37
CA LEU A 112 9.85 -11.57 -0.58
C LEU A 112 9.84 -10.14 -0.02
N LEU A 113 9.86 -10.02 1.30
CA LEU A 113 9.93 -8.75 2.01
C LEU A 113 11.32 -8.61 2.63
N THR A 114 11.95 -7.47 2.43
CA THR A 114 13.32 -7.16 2.88
C THR A 114 13.36 -6.25 4.11
N SER A 115 12.22 -6.02 4.76
CA SER A 115 12.12 -5.22 5.98
C SER A 115 10.81 -5.47 6.74
N PRO A 116 10.78 -5.21 8.06
CA PRO A 116 9.53 -5.18 8.84
C PRO A 116 8.50 -4.17 8.31
N GLU A 117 8.95 -3.01 7.81
CA GLU A 117 8.09 -1.99 7.22
C GLU A 117 7.36 -2.50 5.97
N GLN A 118 8.05 -3.28 5.12
CA GLN A 118 7.43 -3.93 3.97
C GLN A 118 6.39 -4.99 4.39
N ALA A 119 6.57 -5.65 5.53
CA ALA A 119 5.56 -6.57 6.07
C ALA A 119 4.31 -5.83 6.56
N VAL A 120 4.50 -4.68 7.21
CA VAL A 120 3.41 -3.78 7.58
C VAL A 120 2.66 -3.29 6.32
N ALA A 121 3.38 -2.92 5.27
CA ALA A 121 2.80 -2.54 3.98
C ALA A 121 1.98 -3.67 3.36
N GLU A 122 2.50 -4.90 3.38
CA GLU A 122 1.80 -6.07 2.83
C GLU A 122 0.51 -6.39 3.59
N CYS A 123 0.51 -6.29 4.93
CA CYS A 123 -0.70 -6.44 5.74
C CYS A 123 -1.78 -5.39 5.40
N LEU A 124 -1.39 -4.13 5.16
CA LEU A 124 -2.32 -3.08 4.72
C LEU A 124 -2.94 -3.41 3.36
N LEU A 125 -2.11 -3.80 2.39
CA LEU A 125 -2.58 -4.16 1.04
C LEU A 125 -3.49 -5.38 1.07
N LEU A 126 -3.16 -6.38 1.88
CA LEU A 126 -3.98 -7.58 2.04
C LEU A 126 -5.38 -7.25 2.57
N ILE A 127 -5.50 -6.40 3.60
CA ILE A 127 -6.83 -5.94 4.06
C ILE A 127 -7.53 -5.08 3.00
N ASP A 128 -6.83 -4.17 2.32
CA ASP A 128 -7.42 -3.37 1.24
C ASP A 128 -8.01 -4.26 0.13
N ARG A 129 -7.30 -5.33 -0.25
CA ARG A 129 -7.78 -6.32 -1.22
C ARG A 129 -9.01 -7.07 -0.69
N ARG A 130 -9.00 -7.52 0.57
CA ARG A 130 -10.16 -8.18 1.20
C ARG A 130 -11.41 -7.31 1.22
N LEU A 131 -11.28 -6.04 1.62
CA LEU A 131 -12.41 -5.09 1.61
C LEU A 131 -13.00 -4.86 0.21
N LYS A 132 -12.18 -5.04 -0.83
CA LYS A 132 -12.56 -4.92 -2.24
C LYS A 132 -12.92 -6.26 -2.90
N ASN A 133 -12.95 -7.36 -2.14
CA ASN A 133 -13.15 -8.72 -2.65
C ASN A 133 -12.18 -9.09 -3.80
N LEU A 134 -10.92 -8.64 -3.71
CA LEU A 134 -9.85 -8.96 -4.65
C LEU A 134 -9.00 -10.14 -4.16
N PRO A 135 -8.26 -10.84 -5.04
CA PRO A 135 -7.30 -11.87 -4.64
C PRO A 135 -6.28 -11.34 -3.63
N GLU A 136 -5.80 -12.19 -2.71
CA GLU A 136 -5.06 -11.73 -1.52
C GLU A 136 -3.61 -11.26 -1.78
N SER A 137 -3.02 -11.62 -2.93
CA SER A 137 -1.64 -11.28 -3.31
C SER A 137 -1.57 -10.69 -4.73
N ASP A 138 -0.54 -9.91 -5.03
CA ASP A 138 -0.31 -9.41 -6.40
C ASP A 138 -0.07 -10.55 -7.39
N ARG A 139 0.55 -11.65 -6.93
CA ARG A 139 0.77 -12.84 -7.74
C ARG A 139 -0.54 -13.56 -8.04
N ALA A 140 -1.48 -13.61 -7.11
CA ALA A 140 -2.82 -14.15 -7.34
C ALA A 140 -3.61 -13.29 -8.33
N ILE A 141 -3.50 -11.96 -8.24
CA ILE A 141 -4.09 -11.02 -9.21
C ILE A 141 -3.51 -11.25 -10.61
N ALA A 142 -2.18 -11.37 -10.73
CA ALA A 142 -1.55 -11.65 -12.01
C ALA A 142 -1.99 -13.01 -12.59
N LYS A 143 -2.16 -14.02 -11.74
CA LYS A 143 -2.64 -15.34 -12.15
C LYS A 143 -4.09 -15.31 -12.64
N SER A 144 -4.99 -14.58 -11.96
CA SER A 144 -6.39 -14.47 -12.38
C SER A 144 -6.52 -13.76 -13.73
N GLN A 145 -5.76 -12.68 -13.93
CA GLN A 145 -5.72 -11.97 -15.22
C GLN A 145 -5.16 -12.84 -16.35
N ALA A 146 -4.12 -13.65 -16.07
CA ALA A 146 -3.58 -14.58 -17.04
C ALA A 146 -4.60 -15.65 -17.45
N THR A 147 -5.39 -16.19 -16.52
CA THR A 147 -6.46 -17.14 -16.84
C THR A 147 -7.59 -16.53 -17.65
N GLU A 148 -8.02 -15.30 -17.34
CA GLU A 148 -9.05 -14.60 -18.14
C GLU A 148 -8.56 -14.32 -19.57
N THR A 149 -7.32 -13.85 -19.70
CA THR A 149 -6.71 -13.60 -21.01
C THR A 149 -6.59 -14.90 -21.82
N THR A 150 -6.22 -16.00 -21.18
CA THR A 150 -6.09 -17.31 -21.84
C THR A 150 -7.45 -17.82 -22.33
N MET A 151 -8.51 -17.68 -21.52
CA MET A 151 -9.88 -18.05 -21.93
C MET A 151 -10.40 -17.19 -23.08
N SER A 152 -10.13 -15.89 -23.05
CA SER A 152 -10.55 -14.98 -24.13
C SER A 152 -9.76 -15.19 -25.42
N THR A 153 -8.54 -15.73 -25.36
CA THR A 153 -7.71 -16.03 -26.54
C THR A 153 -7.97 -17.44 -27.11
N MET A 154 -8.63 -18.33 -26.36
CA MET A 154 -8.99 -19.70 -26.82
C MET A 154 -10.35 -19.77 -27.52
N ILE A 155 -11.12 -18.67 -27.55
CA ILE A 155 -12.38 -18.57 -28.29
C ILE A 155 -12.09 -17.87 -29.61
N SER A 156 -11.51 -18.60 -30.55
CA SER A 156 -11.44 -18.16 -31.95
C SER A 156 -12.78 -18.48 -32.62
N GLU A 157 -13.53 -17.45 -32.95
CA GLU A 157 -14.79 -17.55 -33.70
C GLU A 157 -14.51 -17.75 -35.19
N CYS A 158 -15.30 -18.60 -35.84
CA CYS A 158 -15.20 -18.88 -37.26
C CYS A 158 -15.58 -17.64 -38.06
N PRO A 159 -14.75 -17.16 -39.00
CA PRO A 159 -15.04 -15.95 -39.78
C PRO A 159 -16.21 -16.12 -40.75
N GLU A 160 -16.62 -17.35 -41.05
CA GLU A 160 -17.70 -17.61 -42.01
C GLU A 160 -19.07 -17.80 -41.35
N CYS A 161 -19.13 -18.37 -40.15
CA CYS A 161 -20.41 -18.69 -39.51
C CYS A 161 -20.52 -18.26 -38.04
N GLY A 162 -19.46 -17.73 -37.43
CA GLY A 162 -19.41 -17.37 -36.01
C GLY A 162 -19.37 -18.57 -35.05
N GLY A 163 -19.30 -19.80 -35.55
CA GLY A 163 -19.15 -21.02 -34.74
C GLY A 163 -17.78 -21.12 -34.08
N GLN A 164 -17.62 -22.03 -33.12
CA GLN A 164 -16.34 -22.24 -32.43
C GLN A 164 -15.31 -22.87 -33.37
N LEU A 165 -14.10 -22.31 -33.44
CA LEU A 165 -12.97 -22.97 -34.11
C LEU A 165 -12.27 -23.95 -33.15
N GLU A 166 -12.01 -25.15 -33.64
CA GLU A 166 -11.16 -26.16 -33.01
C GLU A 166 -9.75 -26.04 -33.60
N HIS A 167 -8.76 -25.84 -32.73
CA HIS A 167 -7.35 -25.86 -33.12
C HIS A 167 -6.78 -27.26 -32.95
N ALA A 168 -6.40 -27.89 -34.06
CA ALA A 168 -5.74 -29.19 -34.06
C ALA A 168 -4.60 -29.21 -35.09
N SER A 169 -3.43 -29.74 -34.69
CA SER A 169 -2.29 -29.95 -35.60
C SER A 169 -1.86 -28.73 -36.42
N GLY A 170 -1.97 -27.51 -35.87
CA GLY A 170 -1.57 -26.26 -36.55
C GLY A 170 -2.61 -25.68 -37.51
N CYS A 171 -3.83 -26.24 -37.53
CA CYS A 171 -4.95 -25.73 -38.30
C CYS A 171 -6.13 -25.36 -37.40
N ASP A 172 -6.76 -24.23 -37.70
CA ASP A 172 -8.06 -23.82 -37.15
C ASP A 172 -9.16 -24.40 -38.03
N SER A 173 -10.08 -25.17 -37.45
CA SER A 173 -11.16 -25.84 -38.19
C SER A 173 -12.52 -25.65 -37.53
N CYS A 174 -13.56 -25.37 -38.32
CA CYS A 174 -14.93 -25.17 -37.84
C CYS A 174 -15.80 -26.37 -38.22
N ARG A 175 -16.46 -27.01 -37.24
CA ARG A 175 -17.39 -28.13 -37.49
C ARG A 175 -18.73 -27.71 -38.07
N ASP A 176 -19.12 -26.44 -37.88
CA ASP A 176 -20.45 -25.95 -38.25
C ASP A 176 -20.55 -25.58 -39.74
N CYS A 177 -19.46 -25.10 -40.35
CA CYS A 177 -19.45 -24.69 -41.77
C CYS A 177 -18.32 -25.31 -42.60
N GLY A 178 -17.37 -26.02 -41.97
CA GLY A 178 -16.25 -26.64 -42.67
C GLY A 178 -15.08 -25.70 -43.00
N TYR A 179 -15.10 -24.44 -42.54
CA TYR A 179 -13.96 -23.53 -42.64
C TYR A 179 -12.71 -24.19 -42.04
N SER A 180 -11.57 -24.12 -42.75
CA SER A 180 -10.27 -24.54 -42.22
C SER A 180 -9.15 -23.62 -42.68
N LYS A 181 -8.24 -23.28 -41.77
CA LYS A 181 -7.05 -22.48 -42.07
C LYS A 181 -5.85 -22.99 -41.28
N CYS A 182 -4.86 -23.50 -41.99
CA CYS A 182 -3.58 -23.92 -41.42
C CYS A 182 -2.58 -22.76 -41.42
N LYS A 183 -1.73 -22.69 -40.39
CA LYS A 183 -0.58 -21.78 -40.37
C LYS A 183 0.63 -22.39 -41.08
#